data_AF-A0A7X9G5F0-F1
#
_entry.id   AF-A0A7X9G5F0-F1
#
_cell.length_a   1.000
_cell.length_b   1.000
_cell.length_c   1.000
_cell.angle_alpha   90.00
_cell.angle_beta   90.00
_cell.angle_gamma   90.00
#
_symmetry.space_group_name_H-M   'P 1'
#
loop_
_entity.id
_entity.type
_entity.pdbx_description
1 polymer ?
#
loop_
_entity_poly.entity_id
_entity_poly.type
_entity_poly.pdbx_seq_one_letter_code
_entity_poly.pdbx_strand_id
1 'polypeptide(L)'
;MNDTESRREEDFFTYACKPESICALLPEVKAAFSLAAQAYFCATGQKPQVNSAWRSLRHCAELMAEFSQEQLEAMYCRNGRPDYIQSIAEARQKTGEKLSSEQVYRILQQRQQGYISWHLLGAAVDIAKTGLKDPELLCKLLQQHNFSVFDEEALGIACIHAAYKGLEPRVVRQ
;
A
#
# COMPACT_ATOMS: atom_id res chain seq x y z
N MET A 1 -40.07 -5.17 10.61
CA MET A 1 -38.86 -5.54 9.85
C MET A 1 -38.55 -4.40 8.91
N ASN A 2 -37.64 -3.52 9.29
CA ASN A 2 -36.91 -2.59 8.41
C ASN A 2 -35.90 -1.85 9.30
N ASP A 3 -34.80 -2.54 9.61
CA ASP A 3 -33.63 -1.97 10.26
C ASP A 3 -32.40 -2.42 9.48
N THR A 4 -32.19 -1.81 8.32
CA THR A 4 -30.93 -1.91 7.57
C THR A 4 -30.61 -0.62 6.81
N GLU A 5 -31.08 0.53 7.32
CA GLU A 5 -30.33 1.78 7.16
C GLU A 5 -29.23 1.81 8.23
N SER A 6 -28.27 0.90 8.12
CA SER A 6 -26.99 1.08 8.79
C SER A 6 -26.38 2.33 8.16
N ARG A 7 -26.45 3.44 8.90
CA ARG A 7 -25.73 4.70 8.69
C ARG A 7 -24.53 4.48 7.77
N ARG A 8 -24.63 4.91 6.50
CA ARG A 8 -23.44 5.08 5.68
C ARG A 8 -22.64 6.16 6.40
N GLU A 9 -21.60 5.77 7.13
CA GLU A 9 -20.51 6.69 7.46
C GLU A 9 -20.21 7.41 6.15
N GLU A 10 -20.41 8.73 6.11
CA GLU A 10 -20.07 9.50 4.94
C GLU A 10 -18.55 9.44 4.81
N ASP A 11 -18.05 8.46 4.07
CA ASP A 11 -16.62 8.34 3.83
C ASP A 11 -16.16 9.67 3.20
N PHE A 12 -15.27 10.37 3.91
CA PHE A 12 -14.72 11.66 3.49
C PHE A 12 -13.63 11.50 2.42
N PHE A 13 -13.53 10.31 1.83
CA PHE A 13 -12.63 9.95 0.74
C PHE A 13 -13.39 9.11 -0.30
N THR A 14 -12.82 8.95 -1.48
CA THR A 14 -13.27 8.00 -2.50
C THR A 14 -12.20 6.95 -2.73
N TYR A 15 -12.51 5.86 -3.44
CA TYR A 15 -11.51 4.84 -3.77
C TYR A 15 -11.72 4.28 -5.17
N ALA A 16 -10.62 4.02 -5.86
CA ALA A 16 -10.58 3.38 -7.18
C ALA A 16 -10.11 1.91 -7.10
N CYS A 17 -9.58 1.48 -5.95
CA CYS A 17 -9.26 0.08 -5.69
C CYS A 17 -10.53 -0.74 -5.39
N LYS A 18 -10.39 -2.07 -5.33
CA LYS A 18 -11.48 -2.96 -4.96
C LYS A 18 -11.98 -2.66 -3.53
N PRO A 19 -13.29 -2.63 -3.25
CA PRO A 19 -13.83 -2.33 -1.93
C PRO A 19 -13.25 -3.21 -0.81
N GLU A 20 -12.97 -4.48 -1.09
CA GLU A 20 -12.40 -5.42 -0.13
C GLU A 20 -11.02 -4.96 0.37
N SER A 21 -10.29 -4.18 -0.43
CA SER A 21 -8.98 -3.63 -0.06
C SER A 21 -9.12 -2.54 1.02
N ILE A 22 -10.22 -1.79 1.00
CA ILE A 22 -10.53 -0.79 2.03
C ILE A 22 -11.04 -1.50 3.30
N CYS A 23 -11.90 -2.50 3.14
CA CYS A 23 -12.43 -3.28 4.26
C CYS A 23 -11.35 -4.07 5.02
N ALA A 24 -10.27 -4.46 4.34
CA ALA A 24 -9.14 -5.19 4.93
C ALA A 24 -8.05 -4.29 5.55
N LEU A 25 -8.26 -2.97 5.61
CA LEU A 25 -7.42 -2.11 6.44
C LEU A 25 -7.59 -2.48 7.92
N LEU A 26 -6.52 -2.32 8.70
CA LEU A 26 -6.62 -2.46 10.14
C LEU A 26 -7.60 -1.41 10.69
N PRO A 27 -8.41 -1.74 11.71
CA PRO A 27 -9.42 -0.82 12.26
C PRO A 27 -8.85 0.56 12.64
N GLU A 28 -7.68 0.58 13.29
CA GLU A 28 -6.99 1.80 13.70
C GLU A 28 -6.49 2.63 12.51
N VAL A 29 -6.08 1.96 11.43
CA VAL A 29 -5.60 2.61 10.20
C VAL A 29 -6.77 3.24 9.46
N LYS A 30 -7.89 2.50 9.34
CA LYS A 30 -9.12 3.01 8.74
C LYS A 30 -9.65 4.21 9.53
N ALA A 31 -9.72 4.10 10.86
CA ALA A 31 -10.19 5.19 11.72
C ALA A 31 -9.30 6.44 11.60
N ALA A 32 -7.97 6.28 11.66
CA ALA A 32 -7.03 7.39 11.52
C ALA A 32 -7.11 8.06 10.14
N PHE A 33 -7.22 7.26 9.07
CA PHE A 33 -7.36 7.79 7.72
C PHE A 33 -8.68 8.53 7.52
N SER A 34 -9.79 7.99 8.03
CA SER A 34 -11.10 8.65 7.96
C SER A 34 -11.09 10.03 8.64
N LEU A 35 -10.42 10.17 9.79
CA LEU A 35 -10.26 11.46 10.48
C LEU A 35 -9.42 12.44 9.65
N ALA A 36 -8.30 12.00 9.07
CA ALA A 36 -7.47 12.84 8.20
C ALA A 36 -8.24 13.30 6.95
N ALA A 37 -8.97 12.38 6.31
CA ALA A 37 -9.80 12.68 5.14
C ALA A 37 -10.94 13.64 5.47
N GLN A 38 -11.57 13.48 6.64
CA GLN A 38 -12.61 14.41 7.12
C GLN A 38 -12.06 15.82 7.31
N ALA A 39 -10.93 15.95 8.01
CA ALA A 39 -10.29 17.24 8.23
C ALA A 39 -9.90 17.91 6.90
N TYR A 40 -9.40 17.13 5.94
CA TYR A 40 -9.07 17.62 4.61
C TYR A 40 -10.31 18.10 3.84
N PHE A 41 -11.41 17.33 3.91
CA PHE A 41 -12.67 17.71 3.29
C PHE A 41 -13.24 18.99 3.90
N CYS A 42 -13.23 19.13 5.21
CA CYS A 42 -13.68 20.36 5.89
C CYS A 42 -12.85 21.59 5.48
N ALA A 43 -11.55 21.43 5.24
CA ALA A 43 -10.68 22.53 4.84
C ALA A 43 -10.79 22.90 3.35
N THR A 44 -11.01 21.93 2.46
CA THR A 44 -10.86 22.10 1.01
C THR A 44 -12.14 21.89 0.20
N GLY A 45 -13.16 21.30 0.80
CA GLY A 45 -14.36 20.79 0.14
C GLY A 45 -14.11 19.62 -0.82
N GLN A 46 -12.92 19.00 -0.79
CA GLN A 46 -12.55 17.89 -1.67
C GLN A 46 -12.32 16.61 -0.88
N LYS A 47 -12.79 15.48 -1.43
CA LYS A 47 -12.48 14.14 -0.93
C LYS A 47 -11.21 13.61 -1.61
N PRO A 48 -10.18 13.15 -0.86
CA PRO A 48 -9.03 12.49 -1.48
C PRO A 48 -9.45 11.13 -2.06
N GLN A 49 -8.78 10.68 -3.12
CA GLN A 49 -9.04 9.38 -3.76
C GLN A 49 -7.94 8.37 -3.42
N VAL A 50 -8.33 7.25 -2.83
CA VAL A 50 -7.45 6.11 -2.54
C VAL A 50 -7.34 5.22 -3.79
N ASN A 51 -6.13 5.09 -4.32
CA ASN A 51 -5.83 4.23 -5.46
C ASN A 51 -5.40 2.81 -5.02
N SER A 52 -4.87 2.67 -3.81
CA SER A 52 -4.49 1.38 -3.26
C SER A 52 -4.59 1.35 -1.74
N ALA A 53 -4.96 0.22 -1.17
CA ALA A 53 -5.09 0.01 0.27
C ALA A 53 -4.54 -1.38 0.62
N TRP A 54 -5.28 -2.26 1.28
CA TRP A 54 -4.77 -3.61 1.50
C TRP A 54 -4.46 -4.34 0.18
N ARG A 55 -3.34 -5.06 0.13
CA ARG A 55 -2.95 -5.92 -0.99
C ARG A 55 -2.69 -7.32 -0.48
N SER A 56 -3.18 -8.34 -1.18
CA SER A 56 -2.83 -9.73 -0.87
C SER A 56 -1.39 -10.04 -1.25
N LEU A 57 -0.83 -11.11 -0.68
CA LEU A 57 0.50 -11.57 -1.07
C LEU A 57 0.56 -11.95 -2.55
N ARG A 58 -0.53 -12.48 -3.09
CA ARG A 58 -0.68 -12.78 -4.52
C ARG A 58 -0.58 -11.52 -5.37
N HIS A 59 -1.26 -10.45 -4.97
CA HIS A 59 -1.17 -9.20 -5.71
C HIS A 59 0.23 -8.57 -5.64
N CYS A 60 0.90 -8.66 -4.49
CA CYS A 60 2.31 -8.27 -4.40
C CYS A 60 3.20 -9.10 -5.34
N ALA A 61 2.95 -10.41 -5.45
CA ALA A 61 3.69 -11.26 -6.38
C ALA A 61 3.47 -10.89 -7.85
N GLU A 62 2.24 -10.53 -8.24
CA GLU A 62 1.92 -10.04 -9.58
C GLU A 62 2.72 -8.78 -9.91
N LEU A 63 2.75 -7.79 -9.02
CA LEU A 63 3.52 -6.57 -9.20
C LEU A 63 5.03 -6.85 -9.31
N MET A 64 5.55 -7.69 -8.41
CA MET A 64 6.97 -8.02 -8.38
C MET A 64 7.43 -8.86 -9.57
N ALA A 65 6.56 -9.72 -10.13
CA ALA A 65 6.85 -10.45 -11.35
C ALA A 65 7.10 -9.48 -12.51
N GLU A 66 6.37 -8.37 -12.57
CA GLU A 66 6.48 -7.36 -13.62
C GLU A 66 7.76 -6.51 -13.56
N PHE A 67 8.34 -6.34 -12.37
CA PHE A 67 9.51 -5.49 -12.17
C PHE A 67 10.80 -6.09 -12.70
N SER A 68 11.67 -5.25 -13.27
CA SER A 68 13.05 -5.61 -13.58
C SER A 68 13.83 -5.94 -12.30
N GLN A 69 14.99 -6.58 -12.44
CA GLN A 69 15.83 -6.88 -11.28
C GLN A 69 16.29 -5.59 -10.57
N GLU A 70 16.65 -4.57 -11.34
CA GLU A 70 17.07 -3.27 -10.82
C GLU A 70 15.95 -2.57 -10.03
N GLN A 71 14.71 -2.63 -10.54
CA GLN A 71 13.54 -2.08 -9.85
C GLN A 71 13.28 -2.78 -8.52
N LEU A 72 13.36 -4.13 -8.51
CA LEU A 72 13.23 -4.90 -7.28
C LEU A 72 14.29 -4.51 -6.25
N GLU A 73 15.55 -4.36 -6.68
CA GLU A 73 16.63 -4.01 -5.76
C GLU A 73 16.50 -2.58 -5.22
N ALA A 74 16.14 -1.61 -6.07
CA ALA A 74 15.94 -0.22 -5.66
C ALA A 74 14.79 -0.04 -4.64
N MET A 75 13.75 -0.86 -4.75
CA MET A 75 12.59 -0.81 -3.86
C MET A 75 12.83 -1.57 -2.54
N TYR A 76 13.39 -2.79 -2.61
CA TYR A 76 13.37 -3.73 -1.48
C TYR A 76 14.71 -3.92 -0.78
N CYS A 77 15.84 -3.48 -1.36
CA CYS A 77 17.18 -3.75 -0.80
C CYS A 77 17.79 -2.57 -0.02
N ARG A 78 17.02 -1.52 0.30
CA ARG A 78 17.52 -0.30 0.96
C ARG A 78 18.19 -0.54 2.32
N ASN A 79 17.75 -1.57 3.04
CA ASN A 79 18.26 -1.96 4.36
C ASN A 79 18.94 -3.34 4.34
N GLY A 80 19.58 -3.67 3.21
CA GLY A 80 20.09 -5.01 2.93
C GLY A 80 19.14 -5.81 2.05
N ARG A 81 19.69 -6.83 1.35
CA ARG A 81 18.96 -7.64 0.38
C ARG A 81 18.12 -8.72 1.08
N PRO A 82 16.78 -8.71 0.96
CA PRO A 82 15.94 -9.79 1.49
C PRO A 82 16.18 -11.10 0.75
N ASP A 83 15.99 -12.23 1.44
CA ASP A 83 16.15 -13.57 0.88
C ASP A 83 15.24 -13.83 -0.31
N TYR A 84 13.99 -13.35 -0.26
CA TYR A 84 13.07 -13.49 -1.39
C TYR A 84 13.49 -12.73 -2.65
N ILE A 85 14.18 -11.58 -2.50
CA ILE A 85 14.73 -10.85 -3.66
C ILE A 85 15.92 -11.62 -4.25
N GLN A 86 16.76 -12.20 -3.40
CA GLN A 86 17.84 -13.08 -3.84
C GLN A 86 17.29 -14.31 -4.57
N SER A 87 16.29 -14.99 -4.02
CA SER A 87 15.67 -16.16 -4.65
C SER A 87 15.00 -15.83 -5.99
N ILE A 88 14.38 -14.65 -6.13
CA ILE A 88 13.85 -14.18 -7.43
C ILE A 88 15.01 -13.99 -8.44
N ALA A 89 16.11 -13.37 -8.02
CA ALA A 89 17.26 -13.14 -8.89
C ALA A 89 17.90 -14.47 -9.37
N GLU A 90 18.13 -15.40 -8.44
CA GLU A 90 18.67 -16.73 -8.73
C GLU A 90 17.76 -17.52 -9.66
N ALA A 91 16.45 -17.47 -9.44
CA ALA A 91 15.48 -18.15 -10.30
C ALA A 91 15.45 -17.55 -11.72
N ARG A 92 15.52 -16.21 -11.87
CA ARG A 92 15.63 -15.53 -13.18
C ARG A 92 16.92 -15.92 -13.91
N GLN A 93 18.04 -15.98 -13.20
CA GLN A 93 19.32 -16.40 -13.80
C GLN A 93 19.27 -17.84 -14.29
N LYS A 94 18.61 -18.74 -13.54
CA LYS A 94 18.50 -20.16 -13.91
C LYS A 94 17.62 -20.39 -15.13
N THR A 95 16.53 -19.62 -15.28
CA THR A 95 15.60 -19.77 -16.40
C THR A 95 16.01 -18.94 -17.62
N GLY A 96 16.79 -17.87 -17.43
CA GLY A 96 17.09 -16.89 -18.48
C GLY A 96 15.90 -16.00 -18.85
N GLU A 97 14.79 -16.10 -18.12
CA GLU A 97 13.51 -15.48 -18.43
C GLU A 97 12.88 -14.81 -17.20
N LYS A 98 11.90 -13.94 -17.45
CA LYS A 98 11.05 -13.35 -16.42
C LYS A 98 10.22 -14.44 -15.73
N LEU A 99 10.15 -14.40 -14.41
CA LEU A 99 9.31 -15.33 -13.64
C LEU A 99 7.83 -15.00 -13.79
N SER A 100 6.98 -16.03 -13.81
CA SER A 100 5.54 -15.85 -13.70
C SER A 100 5.13 -15.35 -12.31
N SER A 101 3.95 -14.73 -12.22
CA SER A 101 3.39 -14.29 -10.94
C SER A 101 3.23 -15.42 -9.94
N GLU A 102 2.91 -16.65 -10.39
CA GLU A 102 2.81 -17.82 -9.51
C GLU A 102 4.19 -18.28 -9.00
N GLN A 103 5.24 -18.23 -9.84
CA GLN A 103 6.60 -18.55 -9.39
C GLN A 103 7.08 -17.55 -8.33
N VAL A 104 6.87 -16.25 -8.56
CA VAL A 104 7.19 -15.21 -7.57
C VAL A 104 6.38 -15.43 -6.31
N TYR A 105 5.08 -15.71 -6.43
CA TYR A 105 4.21 -15.97 -5.29
C TYR A 105 4.75 -17.10 -4.40
N ARG A 106 5.17 -18.22 -4.99
CA ARG A 106 5.78 -19.34 -4.26
C ARG A 106 7.05 -18.93 -3.52
N ILE A 107 7.91 -18.14 -4.15
CA ILE A 107 9.12 -17.60 -3.48
C ILE A 107 8.72 -16.73 -2.28
N LEU A 108 7.77 -15.81 -2.47
CA LEU A 108 7.30 -14.95 -1.38
C LEU A 108 6.68 -15.77 -0.26
N GLN A 109 5.91 -16.82 -0.56
CA GLN A 109 5.33 -17.71 0.45
C GLN A 109 6.38 -18.48 1.26
N GLN A 110 7.52 -18.82 0.65
CA GLN A 110 8.57 -19.65 1.26
C GLN A 110 9.68 -18.85 1.95
N ARG A 111 9.71 -17.53 1.77
CA ARG A 111 10.70 -16.64 2.39
C ARG A 111 10.81 -16.87 3.90
N GLN A 112 12.03 -16.84 4.41
CA GLN A 112 12.32 -16.98 5.83
C GLN A 112 12.19 -15.64 6.55
N GLN A 113 12.57 -14.56 5.86
CA GLN A 113 12.59 -13.22 6.41
C GLN A 113 12.13 -12.20 5.37
N GLY A 114 12.26 -10.92 5.71
CA GLY A 114 11.92 -9.83 4.82
C GLY A 114 10.43 -9.48 4.85
N TYR A 115 10.19 -8.26 5.30
CA TYR A 115 8.92 -7.58 5.11
C TYR A 115 8.82 -7.08 3.66
N ILE A 116 7.62 -7.21 3.07
CA ILE A 116 7.38 -6.85 1.67
C ILE A 116 6.71 -5.47 1.59
N SER A 117 5.58 -5.27 2.27
CA SER A 117 4.79 -4.04 2.13
C SER A 117 3.77 -3.84 3.25
N TRP A 118 3.47 -2.59 3.61
CA TRP A 118 2.53 -2.21 4.67
C TRP A 118 1.11 -2.46 4.19
N HIS A 119 0.91 -2.43 2.86
CA HIS A 119 -0.33 -2.84 2.22
C HIS A 119 -0.70 -4.30 2.56
N LEU A 120 0.26 -5.21 2.74
CA LEU A 120 -0.04 -6.60 3.16
C LEU A 120 -0.63 -6.68 4.57
N LEU A 121 -0.28 -5.72 5.40
CA LEU A 121 -0.72 -5.66 6.79
C LEU A 121 -2.01 -4.87 6.97
N GLY A 122 -2.56 -4.29 5.90
CA GLY A 122 -3.69 -3.37 5.99
C GLY A 122 -3.27 -2.04 6.64
N ALA A 123 -1.98 -1.72 6.54
CA ALA A 123 -1.33 -0.64 7.27
C ALA A 123 -0.93 0.55 6.38
N ALA A 124 -1.30 0.53 5.10
CA ALA A 124 -0.99 1.64 4.20
C ALA A 124 -2.10 1.91 3.19
N VAL A 125 -2.13 3.16 2.76
CA VAL A 125 -2.97 3.65 1.67
C VAL A 125 -2.13 4.49 0.71
N ASP A 126 -2.41 4.32 -0.58
CA ASP A 126 -1.85 5.09 -1.68
C ASP A 126 -2.93 6.03 -2.20
N ILE A 127 -2.67 7.33 -2.16
CA ILE A 127 -3.64 8.37 -2.46
C ILE A 127 -3.23 9.07 -3.75
N ALA A 128 -4.18 9.22 -4.68
CA ALA A 128 -3.95 9.96 -5.92
C ALA A 128 -3.51 11.39 -5.60
N LYS A 129 -2.34 11.80 -6.10
CA LYS A 129 -1.88 13.19 -5.97
C LYS A 129 -2.48 14.07 -7.06
N THR A 130 -2.62 13.52 -8.27
CA THR A 130 -3.19 14.24 -9.42
C THR A 130 -4.59 14.75 -9.11
N GLY A 131 -4.79 16.07 -9.24
CA GLY A 131 -6.07 16.71 -9.01
C GLY A 131 -6.40 17.01 -7.54
N LEU A 132 -5.52 16.70 -6.58
CA LEU A 132 -5.65 17.21 -5.22
C LEU A 132 -5.44 18.73 -5.20
N LYS A 133 -6.34 19.45 -4.52
CA LYS A 133 -6.27 20.91 -4.35
C LYS A 133 -5.07 21.33 -3.51
N ASP A 134 -4.80 20.60 -2.43
CA ASP A 134 -3.73 20.93 -1.48
C ASP A 134 -3.03 19.64 -0.98
N PRO A 135 -2.08 19.08 -1.76
CA PRO A 135 -1.35 17.89 -1.37
C PRO A 135 -0.57 18.05 -0.05
N GLU A 136 -0.04 19.25 0.22
CA GLU A 136 0.76 19.54 1.42
C GLU A 136 -0.10 19.46 2.69
N LEU A 137 -1.30 20.04 2.66
CA LEU A 137 -2.25 19.94 3.76
C LEU A 137 -2.62 18.48 4.04
N LEU A 138 -2.90 17.68 3.00
CA LEU A 138 -3.22 16.27 3.17
C LEU A 138 -2.06 15.52 3.84
N CYS A 139 -0.82 15.72 3.38
CA CYS A 139 0.37 15.14 4.00
C CYS A 139 0.49 15.49 5.49
N LYS A 140 0.26 16.76 5.84
CA LYS A 140 0.29 17.23 7.23
C LYS A 140 -0.78 16.55 8.09
N LEU A 141 -2.01 16.47 7.59
CA LEU A 141 -3.12 15.82 8.30
C LEU A 141 -2.84 14.33 8.52
N LEU A 142 -2.35 13.63 7.50
CA LEU A 142 -1.94 12.22 7.62
C LEU A 142 -0.84 12.05 8.68
N GLN A 143 0.17 12.92 8.71
CA GLN A 143 1.22 12.88 9.73
C GLN A 143 0.69 13.11 11.15
N GLN A 144 -0.27 14.03 11.32
CA GLN A 144 -0.96 14.27 12.60
C GLN A 144 -1.75 13.04 13.08
N HIS A 145 -2.25 12.24 12.14
CA HIS A 145 -2.96 10.99 12.40
C HIS A 145 -2.05 9.75 12.33
N ASN A 146 -0.77 9.92 12.70
CA ASN A 146 0.20 8.85 12.90
C ASN A 146 0.62 8.08 11.63
N PHE A 147 0.54 8.70 10.45
CA PHE A 147 1.14 8.15 9.23
C PHE A 147 2.56 8.67 8.99
N SER A 148 3.42 7.80 8.46
CA SER A 148 4.61 8.18 7.69
C SER A 148 4.17 8.41 6.25
N VAL A 149 4.50 9.58 5.71
CA VAL A 149 4.03 9.99 4.38
C VAL A 149 5.23 10.15 3.46
N PHE A 150 5.15 9.53 2.29
CA PHE A 150 6.13 9.62 1.22
C PHE A 150 5.44 10.09 -0.05
N ASP A 151 5.95 11.19 -0.61
CA ASP A 151 5.54 11.68 -1.93
C ASP A 151 6.34 10.92 -2.99
N GLU A 152 5.67 10.06 -3.76
CA GLU A 152 6.32 9.21 -4.74
C GLU A 152 6.54 9.91 -6.09
N GLU A 153 6.20 11.21 -6.21
CA GLU A 153 6.38 11.94 -7.47
C GLU A 153 7.85 12.00 -7.90
N ALA A 154 8.78 12.06 -6.94
CA ALA A 154 10.21 11.96 -7.21
C ALA A 154 10.64 10.62 -7.81
N LEU A 155 9.79 9.59 -7.71
CA LEU A 155 9.96 8.27 -8.33
C LEU A 155 9.12 8.10 -9.61
N GLY A 156 8.50 9.17 -10.10
CA GLY A 156 7.65 9.18 -11.30
C GLY A 156 6.22 8.68 -11.05
N ILE A 157 5.80 8.54 -9.79
CA ILE A 157 4.46 8.06 -9.42
C ILE A 157 3.69 9.22 -8.78
N ALA A 158 2.62 9.69 -9.41
CA ALA A 158 1.79 10.79 -8.89
C ALA A 158 0.88 10.34 -7.71
N CYS A 159 1.51 9.90 -6.63
CA CYS A 159 0.89 9.26 -5.47
C CYS A 159 1.50 9.76 -4.16
N ILE A 160 0.65 9.90 -3.14
CA ILE A 160 1.06 10.03 -1.75
C ILE A 160 0.92 8.65 -1.10
N HIS A 161 2.04 8.03 -0.74
CA HIS A 161 2.05 6.79 0.04
C HIS A 161 2.00 7.12 1.53
N ALA A 162 0.99 6.61 2.24
CA ALA A 162 0.81 6.81 3.68
C ALA A 162 0.81 5.47 4.41
N ALA A 163 1.85 5.23 5.22
CA ALA A 163 2.00 4.03 6.04
C ALA A 163 1.83 4.35 7.52
N TYR A 164 0.96 3.60 8.22
CA TYR A 164 0.67 3.83 9.62
C TYR A 164 1.85 3.44 10.51
N LYS A 165 2.20 4.31 11.47
CA LYS A 165 3.36 4.14 12.35
C LYS A 165 3.03 3.27 13.56
N GLY A 166 4.08 2.71 14.18
CA GLY A 166 3.97 1.95 15.43
C GLY A 166 3.50 0.51 15.24
N LEU A 167 3.39 0.05 14.00
CA LEU A 167 3.17 -1.35 13.67
C LEU A 167 4.52 -2.04 13.45
N GLU A 168 4.58 -3.32 13.82
CA GLU A 168 5.75 -4.14 13.61
C GLU A 168 5.68 -4.84 12.23
N PRO A 169 6.73 -4.76 11.41
CA PRO A 169 6.80 -5.54 10.17
C PRO A 169 6.70 -7.04 10.47
N ARG A 170 5.85 -7.77 9.72
CA ARG A 170 5.69 -9.22 9.89
C ARG A 170 5.65 -9.97 8.56
N VAL A 171 6.05 -11.25 8.61
CA VAL A 171 5.98 -12.16 7.46
C VAL A 171 4.55 -12.66 7.27
N VAL A 172 3.86 -12.14 6.26
CA VAL A 172 2.57 -12.67 5.78
C VAL A 172 2.83 -13.70 4.68
N ARG A 173 2.28 -14.91 4.82
CA ARG A 173 2.44 -16.03 3.86
C ARG A 173 1.20 -16.28 2.98
N GLN A 174 0.10 -15.57 3.22
CA GLN A 174 -1.17 -15.69 2.51
C GLN A 174 -1.79 -14.30 2.34
#